data_AF-A0A5E4JDA8-F1
#
_entry.id   AF-A0A5E4JDA8-F1
#
_cell.length_a   1.000
_cell.length_b   1.000
_cell.length_c   1.000
_cell.angle_alpha   90.00
_cell.angle_beta   90.00
_cell.angle_gamma   90.00
#
_symmetry.space_group_name_H-M   'P 1'
#
loop_
_entity.id
_entity.type
_entity.pdbx_description
1 polymer ?
#
loop_
_entity_poly.entity_id
_entity_poly.type
_entity_poly.pdbx_seq_one_letter_code
_entity_poly.pdbx_strand_id
1 'polypeptide(L)'
;MNIFPKLNGSWAKVNLDKESRELALDYANPLVCAKWVNGIHAKLGVAYSFGGFLEDRSNIWRNTYLKETKSFMHLGIDYNVPAGTSVALPIDAKVCEIVRSKDANGGWGGAIKFNIADSDVFFILAHLEHNIKLGKGDFCRTGEIIGRTGESSENGGWYPHLHAQFFTKKFDDAFGGAFSKLDGYLPKGSELIKQVINPKNYIK
;
A
#
# COMPACT_ATOMS: atom_id res chain seq x y z
N MET A 1 -2.15 -6.49 15.09
CA MET A 1 -1.31 -5.46 14.47
C MET A 1 -1.99 -4.12 14.70
N ASN A 2 -1.29 -3.11 15.19
CA ASN A 2 -1.93 -1.90 15.72
C ASN A 2 -2.70 -1.10 14.67
N ILE A 3 -2.34 -1.24 13.40
CA ILE A 3 -3.01 -0.57 12.28
C ILE A 3 -4.38 -1.19 11.92
N PHE A 4 -4.70 -2.40 12.42
CA PHE A 4 -5.96 -3.10 12.16
C PHE A 4 -6.65 -3.52 13.47
N PRO A 5 -7.23 -2.58 14.24
CA PRO A 5 -7.72 -2.87 15.59
C PRO A 5 -8.93 -3.82 15.64
N LYS A 6 -9.59 -4.05 14.49
CA LYS A 6 -10.76 -4.93 14.39
C LYS A 6 -10.46 -6.31 13.80
N LEU A 7 -9.22 -6.56 13.35
CA LEU A 7 -8.85 -7.86 12.79
C LEU A 7 -8.31 -8.79 13.88
N ASN A 8 -8.82 -10.01 13.88
CA ASN A 8 -8.36 -11.11 14.72
C ASN A 8 -7.93 -12.27 13.83
N GLY A 9 -6.78 -12.87 14.13
CA GLY A 9 -6.27 -14.00 13.36
C GLY A 9 -4.75 -14.04 13.29
N SER A 10 -4.21 -15.15 12.80
CA SER A 10 -2.78 -15.34 12.57
C SER A 10 -2.32 -14.61 11.30
N TRP A 11 -1.05 -14.20 11.32
CA TRP A 11 -0.42 -13.46 10.23
C TRP A 11 0.84 -14.19 9.77
N ALA A 12 1.13 -14.14 8.47
CA ALA A 12 2.43 -14.54 7.92
C ALA A 12 3.06 -13.41 7.11
N LYS A 13 4.40 -13.34 7.11
CA LYS A 13 5.13 -12.58 6.11
C LYS A 13 5.19 -13.39 4.83
N VAL A 14 4.75 -12.82 3.71
CA VAL A 14 4.74 -13.47 2.39
C VAL A 14 5.51 -12.59 1.40
N ASN A 15 6.31 -13.22 0.52
CA ASN A 15 6.89 -12.55 -0.63
C ASN A 15 6.11 -12.99 -1.86
N LEU A 16 5.25 -12.11 -2.37
CA LEU A 16 4.34 -12.48 -3.45
C LEU A 16 5.10 -12.75 -4.75
N ASP A 17 6.18 -12.02 -5.02
CA ASP A 17 7.00 -12.27 -6.21
C ASP A 17 7.54 -13.70 -6.21
N LYS A 18 8.04 -14.20 -5.08
CA LYS A 18 8.49 -15.59 -4.93
C LYS A 18 7.36 -16.58 -5.19
N GLU A 19 6.21 -16.40 -4.52
CA GLU A 19 5.04 -17.28 -4.70
C GLU A 19 4.53 -17.27 -6.15
N SER A 20 4.65 -16.13 -6.83
CA SER A 20 4.16 -15.96 -8.20
C SER A 20 4.98 -16.69 -9.26
N ARG A 21 6.17 -17.20 -8.90
CA ARG A 21 7.04 -17.95 -9.82
C ARG A 21 6.60 -19.40 -9.98
N GLU A 22 5.76 -19.91 -9.07
CA GLU A 22 5.23 -21.28 -9.14
C GLU A 22 4.03 -21.39 -10.09
N LEU A 23 3.39 -20.27 -10.42
CA LEU A 23 2.15 -20.23 -11.19
C LEU A 23 2.21 -19.17 -12.31
N ALA A 24 1.56 -19.45 -13.43
CA ALA A 24 1.33 -18.48 -14.48
C ALA A 24 -0.12 -17.99 -14.42
N LEU A 25 -0.36 -16.91 -13.66
CA LEU A 25 -1.67 -16.28 -13.51
C LEU A 25 -1.68 -14.87 -14.10
N ASP A 26 -2.87 -14.36 -14.40
CA ASP A 26 -3.09 -12.92 -14.63
C ASP A 26 -3.20 -12.21 -13.28
N TYR A 27 -2.05 -11.85 -12.71
CA TYR A 27 -1.99 -11.19 -11.40
C TYR A 27 -2.59 -9.77 -11.41
N ALA A 28 -2.72 -9.14 -12.58
CA ALA A 28 -3.35 -7.82 -12.70
C ALA A 28 -4.88 -7.90 -12.57
N ASN A 29 -5.47 -9.07 -12.78
CA ASN A 29 -6.89 -9.28 -12.53
C ASN A 29 -7.15 -9.38 -11.01
N PRO A 30 -7.94 -8.46 -10.41
CA PRO A 30 -8.11 -8.40 -8.97
C PRO A 30 -8.77 -9.65 -8.39
N LEU A 31 -9.67 -10.31 -9.13
CA LEU A 31 -10.34 -11.54 -8.68
C LEU A 31 -9.39 -12.73 -8.70
N VAL A 32 -8.56 -12.84 -9.74
CA VAL A 32 -7.54 -13.89 -9.84
C VAL A 32 -6.50 -13.73 -8.74
N CYS A 33 -6.00 -12.51 -8.54
CA CYS A 33 -5.00 -12.23 -7.53
C CYS A 33 -5.55 -12.45 -6.10
N ALA A 34 -6.77 -11.99 -5.80
CA ALA A 34 -7.43 -12.25 -4.52
C ALA A 34 -7.56 -13.74 -4.23
N LYS A 35 -8.02 -14.53 -5.21
CA LYS A 35 -8.13 -15.99 -5.08
C LYS A 35 -6.78 -16.65 -4.82
N TRP A 36 -5.73 -16.20 -5.52
CA TRP A 36 -4.37 -16.71 -5.35
C TRP A 36 -3.81 -16.40 -3.96
N VAL A 37 -3.92 -15.15 -3.49
CA VAL A 37 -3.47 -14.74 -2.15
C VAL A 37 -4.22 -15.50 -1.05
N ASN A 38 -5.54 -15.68 -1.19
CA ASN A 38 -6.33 -16.50 -0.25
C ASN A 38 -5.88 -17.97 -0.26
N GLY A 39 -5.46 -18.51 -1.41
CA GLY A 39 -4.87 -19.84 -1.51
C GLY A 39 -3.55 -19.97 -0.74
N ILE A 40 -2.70 -18.94 -0.78
CA ILE A 40 -1.47 -18.87 0.02
C ILE A 40 -1.82 -18.84 1.52
N HIS A 41 -2.80 -18.04 1.93
CA HIS A 41 -3.26 -17.98 3.32
C HIS A 41 -3.74 -19.34 3.83
N ALA A 42 -4.54 -20.04 3.04
CA ALA A 42 -5.02 -21.39 3.36
C ALA A 42 -3.87 -22.40 3.50
N LYS A 43 -2.91 -22.40 2.56
CA LYS A 43 -1.72 -23.28 2.60
C LYS A 43 -0.86 -23.04 3.85
N LEU A 44 -0.77 -21.80 4.31
CA LEU A 44 0.02 -21.41 5.49
C LEU A 44 -0.76 -21.52 6.81
N GLY A 45 -2.08 -21.76 6.78
CA GLY A 45 -2.90 -21.77 7.99
C GLY A 45 -2.99 -20.40 8.67
N VAL A 46 -2.95 -19.31 7.89
CA VAL A 46 -3.05 -17.94 8.40
C VAL A 46 -4.28 -17.21 7.91
N ALA A 47 -4.76 -16.25 8.69
CA ALA A 47 -5.91 -15.42 8.32
C ALA A 47 -5.52 -14.28 7.37
N TYR A 48 -4.31 -13.73 7.54
CA TYR A 48 -3.84 -12.56 6.81
C TYR A 48 -2.34 -12.69 6.48
N SER A 49 -1.85 -11.86 5.57
CA SER A 49 -0.41 -11.75 5.32
C SER A 49 0.05 -10.32 5.08
N PHE A 50 1.36 -10.11 5.16
CA PHE A 50 1.98 -8.84 4.81
C PHE A 50 3.35 -9.05 4.15
N GLY A 51 3.81 -8.09 3.35
CA GLY A 51 5.09 -8.20 2.66
C GLY A 51 5.30 -7.11 1.63
N GLY A 52 6.26 -7.30 0.71
CA GLY A 52 6.44 -6.38 -0.40
C GLY A 52 7.47 -5.26 -0.22
N PHE A 53 8.01 -5.01 0.98
CA PHE A 53 8.97 -3.90 1.14
C PHE A 53 10.26 -4.15 0.35
N LEU A 54 10.53 -3.27 -0.62
CA LEU A 54 11.62 -3.39 -1.60
C LEU A 54 11.60 -4.74 -2.34
N GLU A 55 10.41 -5.26 -2.61
CA GLU A 55 10.20 -6.45 -3.41
C GLU A 55 10.22 -6.08 -4.90
N ASP A 56 11.02 -6.81 -5.68
CA ASP A 56 11.03 -6.71 -7.15
C ASP A 56 9.82 -7.47 -7.67
N ARG A 57 8.74 -6.77 -8.05
CA ARG A 57 7.48 -7.37 -8.50
C ARG A 57 7.40 -7.49 -10.02
N SER A 58 8.55 -7.57 -10.70
CA SER A 58 8.58 -7.71 -12.15
C SER A 58 7.85 -8.97 -12.64
N ASN A 59 7.81 -10.06 -11.86
CA ASN A 59 7.03 -11.23 -12.26
C ASN A 59 5.51 -10.98 -12.19
N ILE A 60 5.05 -10.26 -11.17
CA ILE A 60 3.61 -10.02 -10.92
C ILE A 60 3.08 -8.93 -11.85
N TRP A 61 3.82 -7.82 -12.02
CA TRP A 61 3.34 -6.60 -12.66
C TRP A 61 3.85 -6.37 -14.08
N ARG A 62 4.58 -7.32 -14.68
CA ARG A 62 5.12 -7.21 -16.06
C ARG A 62 4.12 -6.85 -17.14
N ASN A 63 2.83 -7.12 -16.93
CA ASN A 63 1.77 -6.89 -17.90
C ASN A 63 0.91 -5.64 -17.56
N THR A 64 1.38 -4.80 -16.65
CA THR A 64 0.70 -3.55 -16.25
C THR A 64 1.36 -2.32 -16.89
N TYR A 65 0.82 -1.13 -16.60
CA TYR A 65 1.38 0.15 -17.01
C TYR A 65 2.85 0.36 -16.55
N LEU A 66 3.27 -0.34 -15.49
CA LEU A 66 4.66 -0.29 -14.97
C LEU A 66 5.70 -0.85 -15.94
N LYS A 67 5.28 -1.62 -16.95
CA LYS A 67 6.16 -2.22 -17.96
C LYS A 67 6.98 -1.18 -18.71
N GLU A 68 6.37 -0.06 -19.07
CA GLU A 68 7.01 0.96 -19.91
C GLU A 68 8.18 1.63 -19.18
N THR A 69 8.02 1.91 -17.89
CA THR A 69 9.05 2.54 -17.05
C THR A 69 9.97 1.54 -16.36
N LYS A 70 9.66 0.24 -16.43
CA LYS A 70 10.32 -0.84 -15.68
C LYS A 70 10.33 -0.58 -14.16
N SER A 71 9.30 0.10 -13.67
CA SER A 71 9.16 0.46 -12.26
C SER A 71 8.50 -0.69 -11.50
N PHE A 72 9.30 -1.65 -11.06
CA PHE A 72 8.79 -2.85 -10.38
C PHE A 72 9.23 -2.97 -8.92
N MET A 73 10.12 -2.09 -8.44
CA MET A 73 10.53 -2.10 -7.04
C MET A 73 9.40 -1.52 -6.20
N HIS A 74 8.75 -2.37 -5.42
CA HIS A 74 7.67 -1.97 -4.54
C HIS A 74 8.22 -1.25 -3.31
N LEU A 75 7.72 -0.03 -3.04
CA LEU A 75 8.32 0.87 -2.04
C LEU A 75 7.64 0.75 -0.68
N GLY A 76 6.50 0.09 -0.59
CA GLY A 76 5.72 -0.06 0.63
C GLY A 76 5.62 -1.49 1.14
N ILE A 77 4.84 -1.66 2.19
CA ILE A 77 4.32 -2.96 2.62
C ILE A 77 2.86 -3.03 2.25
N ASP A 78 2.49 -4.13 1.61
CA ASP A 78 1.10 -4.49 1.42
C ASP A 78 0.66 -5.41 2.56
N TYR A 79 -0.47 -5.09 3.14
CA TYR A 79 -1.18 -5.90 4.12
C TYR A 79 -2.41 -6.49 3.45
N ASN A 80 -2.36 -7.80 3.24
CA ASN A 80 -3.39 -8.55 2.53
C ASN A 80 -4.52 -8.88 3.49
N VAL A 81 -5.54 -8.03 3.48
CA VAL A 81 -6.71 -8.07 4.35
C VAL A 81 -7.97 -7.88 3.52
N PRO A 82 -9.15 -8.36 3.97
CA PRO A 82 -10.40 -8.17 3.24
C PRO A 82 -10.73 -6.69 2.99
N ALA A 83 -11.50 -6.41 1.94
CA ALA A 83 -12.12 -5.11 1.74
C ALA A 83 -13.03 -4.75 2.93
N GLY A 84 -13.20 -3.45 3.19
CA GLY A 84 -13.95 -2.93 4.32
C GLY A 84 -13.25 -3.10 5.67
N THR A 85 -11.98 -3.52 5.71
CA THR A 85 -11.21 -3.62 6.95
C THR A 85 -10.91 -2.22 7.48
N SER A 86 -11.25 -1.93 8.74
CA SER A 86 -10.92 -0.64 9.37
C SER A 86 -9.40 -0.45 9.52
N VAL A 87 -8.91 0.71 9.08
CA VAL A 87 -7.50 1.10 9.11
C VAL A 87 -7.32 2.21 10.14
N ALA A 88 -6.51 1.94 11.16
CA ALA A 88 -6.11 2.91 12.17
C ALA A 88 -4.84 3.65 11.77
N LEU A 89 -4.62 4.83 12.32
CA LEU A 89 -3.37 5.56 12.14
C LEU A 89 -2.26 4.90 12.98
N PRO A 90 -1.08 4.58 12.41
CA PRO A 90 -0.02 3.91 13.15
C PRO A 90 0.81 4.85 14.03
N ILE A 91 0.80 6.14 13.74
CA ILE A 91 1.54 7.18 14.44
C ILE A 91 0.87 8.54 14.25
N ASP A 92 0.94 9.41 15.26
CA ASP A 92 0.43 10.78 15.21
C ASP A 92 0.94 11.53 13.97
N ALA A 93 0.02 12.10 13.20
CA ALA A 93 0.37 12.67 11.91
C ALA A 93 -0.64 13.71 11.42
N LYS A 94 -0.18 14.59 10.53
CA LYS A 94 -0.99 15.60 9.86
C LYS A 94 -1.30 15.20 8.43
N VAL A 95 -2.54 15.37 7.99
CA VAL A 95 -2.96 15.10 6.62
C VAL A 95 -2.35 16.14 5.67
N CYS A 96 -1.58 15.69 4.69
CA CYS A 96 -0.99 16.53 3.65
C CYS A 96 -1.88 16.60 2.40
N GLU A 97 -2.42 15.46 1.98
CA GLU A 97 -3.18 15.31 0.73
C GLU A 97 -4.08 14.07 0.78
N ILE A 98 -5.21 14.10 0.09
CA ILE A 98 -6.15 12.98 0.00
C ILE A 98 -6.51 12.76 -1.47
N VAL A 99 -6.41 11.52 -1.93
CA VAL A 99 -6.84 11.07 -3.25
C VAL A 99 -8.12 10.25 -3.11
N ARG A 100 -9.10 10.53 -3.97
CA ARG A 100 -10.40 9.84 -4.04
C ARG A 100 -10.71 9.40 -5.46
N SER A 101 -9.70 8.91 -6.19
CA SER A 101 -9.86 8.56 -7.61
C SER A 101 -10.58 7.22 -7.76
N LYS A 102 -11.64 7.22 -8.58
CA LYS A 102 -12.38 6.02 -9.00
C LYS A 102 -11.72 5.29 -10.18
N ASP A 103 -10.56 5.76 -10.64
CA ASP A 103 -9.87 5.10 -11.75
C ASP A 103 -9.51 3.67 -11.36
N ALA A 104 -9.81 2.73 -12.26
CA ALA A 104 -9.57 1.30 -12.08
C ALA A 104 -8.41 0.77 -12.94
N ASN A 105 -7.57 1.68 -13.45
CA ASN A 105 -6.45 1.36 -14.34
C ASN A 105 -5.09 1.34 -13.61
N GLY A 106 -5.09 1.02 -12.32
CA GLY A 106 -3.92 1.07 -11.45
C GLY A 106 -3.81 2.36 -10.63
N GLY A 107 -2.67 2.53 -9.95
CA GLY A 107 -2.45 3.63 -9.02
C GLY A 107 -3.03 3.38 -7.64
N TRP A 108 -3.37 4.44 -6.92
CA TRP A 108 -3.59 4.39 -5.47
C TRP A 108 -5.04 4.12 -5.02
N GLY A 109 -6.03 4.37 -5.89
CA GLY A 109 -7.45 4.44 -5.49
C GLY A 109 -7.71 5.53 -4.43
N GLY A 110 -8.55 5.21 -3.44
CA GLY A 110 -8.63 6.02 -2.21
C GLY A 110 -7.31 5.98 -1.43
N ALA A 111 -6.73 7.15 -1.16
CA ALA A 111 -5.46 7.21 -0.43
C ALA A 111 -5.28 8.53 0.33
N ILE A 112 -4.43 8.49 1.36
CA ILE A 112 -4.09 9.65 2.19
C ILE A 112 -2.58 9.71 2.36
N LYS A 113 -2.01 10.89 2.09
CA LYS A 113 -0.63 11.23 2.47
C LYS A 113 -0.63 12.01 3.77
N PHE A 114 0.24 11.60 4.67
CA PHE A 114 0.47 12.22 5.96
C PHE A 114 1.92 12.66 6.10
N ASN A 115 2.14 13.66 6.97
CA ASN A 115 3.44 14.00 7.53
C ASN A 115 3.42 13.66 9.01
N ILE A 116 4.42 12.93 9.50
CA ILE A 116 4.62 12.74 10.93
C ILE A 116 5.04 14.09 11.48
N ALA A 117 4.20 14.69 12.33
CA ALA A 117 4.37 16.06 12.79
C ALA A 117 5.77 16.31 13.36
N ASP A 118 6.33 17.49 13.06
CA ASP A 118 7.66 17.92 13.48
C ASP A 118 8.82 17.01 13.01
N SER A 119 8.59 16.23 11.95
CA SER A 119 9.62 15.38 11.35
C SER A 119 9.67 15.51 9.82
N ASP A 120 10.81 15.12 9.26
CA ASP A 120 11.02 15.01 7.80
C ASP A 120 10.51 13.68 7.21
N VAL A 121 9.54 13.04 7.87
CA VAL A 121 8.99 11.75 7.41
C VAL A 121 7.53 11.89 6.98
N PHE A 122 7.26 11.31 5.82
CA PHE A 122 5.95 11.25 5.21
C PHE A 122 5.54 9.79 5.04
N PHE A 123 4.23 9.55 4.99
CA PHE A 123 3.72 8.24 4.64
C PHE A 123 2.41 8.31 3.91
N ILE A 124 2.13 7.25 3.16
CA ILE A 124 0.91 7.05 2.39
C ILE A 124 0.22 5.79 2.89
N LEU A 125 -1.09 5.90 3.12
CA LEU A 125 -2.00 4.77 3.26
C LEU A 125 -2.94 4.79 2.05
N ALA A 126 -2.87 3.77 1.20
CA ALA A 126 -3.60 3.70 -0.06
C ALA A 126 -4.51 2.47 -0.16
N HIS A 127 -5.21 2.34 -1.29
CA HIS A 127 -6.18 1.27 -1.55
C HIS A 127 -7.34 1.27 -0.54
N LEU A 128 -7.74 2.46 -0.10
CA LEU A 128 -8.86 2.72 0.81
C LEU A 128 -10.17 2.94 0.04
N GLU A 129 -11.30 2.84 0.73
CA GLU A 129 -12.60 3.34 0.27
C GLU A 129 -12.53 4.87 0.04
N HIS A 130 -13.35 5.42 -0.86
CA HIS A 130 -13.34 6.87 -1.15
C HIS A 130 -13.98 7.75 -0.08
N ASN A 131 -14.78 7.16 0.81
CA ASN A 131 -15.53 7.88 1.84
C ASN A 131 -14.64 8.33 3.02
N ILE A 132 -13.48 8.90 2.70
CA ILE A 132 -12.53 9.48 3.64
C ILE A 132 -13.11 10.80 4.15
N LYS A 133 -13.39 10.88 5.45
CA LYS A 133 -13.98 12.05 6.13
C LYS A 133 -12.96 13.06 6.66
N LEU A 134 -11.69 12.89 6.30
CA LEU A 134 -10.61 13.81 6.66
C LEU A 134 -10.44 14.92 5.60
N GLY A 135 -9.87 16.03 6.04
CA GLY A 135 -9.46 17.17 5.24
C GLY A 135 -7.94 17.40 5.30
N LYS A 136 -7.41 18.13 4.31
CA LYS A 136 -6.02 18.57 4.33
C LYS A 136 -5.79 19.49 5.53
N GLY A 137 -4.75 19.20 6.31
CA GLY A 137 -4.38 19.96 7.49
C GLY A 137 -4.87 19.36 8.81
N ASP A 138 -5.79 18.40 8.77
CA ASP A 138 -6.27 17.71 9.96
C ASP A 138 -5.12 16.99 10.67
N PHE A 139 -5.13 17.03 12.00
CA PHE A 139 -4.23 16.25 12.84
C PHE A 139 -4.96 15.01 13.33
N CYS A 140 -4.35 13.84 13.14
CA CYS A 140 -4.89 12.56 13.53
C CYS A 140 -3.95 11.89 14.54
N ARG A 141 -4.52 11.21 15.53
CA ARG A 141 -3.78 10.52 16.60
C ARG A 141 -3.63 9.05 16.31
N THR A 142 -2.57 8.45 16.85
CA THR A 142 -2.32 7.01 16.82
C THR A 142 -3.55 6.24 17.30
N GLY A 143 -3.96 5.23 16.54
CA GLY A 143 -5.12 4.39 16.83
C GLY A 143 -6.46 4.93 16.30
N GLU A 144 -6.53 6.19 15.85
CA GLU A 144 -7.76 6.72 15.23
C GLU A 144 -8.04 6.02 13.89
N ILE A 145 -9.31 5.69 13.63
CA ILE A 145 -9.72 5.09 12.36
C ILE A 145 -9.76 6.17 11.29
N ILE A 146 -8.91 6.04 10.27
CA ILE A 146 -8.80 7.02 9.17
C ILE A 146 -9.57 6.61 7.92
N GLY A 147 -10.01 5.36 7.85
CA GLY A 147 -10.66 4.80 6.69
C GLY A 147 -10.79 3.28 6.76
N ARG A 148 -11.11 2.68 5.61
CA ARG A 148 -11.24 1.24 5.44
C ARG A 148 -10.60 0.84 4.11
N THR A 149 -10.08 -0.38 4.01
CA THR A 149 -9.60 -0.92 2.72
C THR A 149 -10.74 -0.98 1.70
N GLY A 150 -10.45 -0.62 0.44
CA GLY A 150 -11.43 -0.54 -0.64
C GLY A 150 -11.56 -1.83 -1.43
N GLU A 151 -12.72 -1.99 -2.06
CA GLU A 151 -12.94 -2.97 -3.13
C GLU A 151 -12.18 -2.59 -4.40
N SER A 152 -12.04 -3.52 -5.35
CA SER A 152 -11.33 -3.26 -6.61
C SER A 152 -11.93 -2.10 -7.43
N SER A 153 -13.22 -1.81 -7.26
CA SER A 153 -13.89 -0.65 -7.87
C SER A 153 -13.49 0.71 -7.29
N GLU A 154 -12.77 0.73 -6.15
CA GLU A 154 -12.38 1.97 -5.45
C GLU A 154 -10.89 2.04 -5.09
N ASN A 155 -10.19 0.90 -5.10
CA ASN A 155 -8.80 0.84 -4.65
C ASN A 155 -7.77 1.01 -5.77
N GLY A 156 -8.18 1.41 -6.98
CA GLY A 156 -7.30 1.48 -8.15
C GLY A 156 -7.40 0.28 -9.11
N GLY A 157 -8.36 -0.62 -8.91
CA GLY A 157 -8.49 -1.84 -9.74
C GLY A 157 -7.69 -3.04 -9.22
N TRP A 158 -7.07 -2.92 -8.04
CA TRP A 158 -6.25 -3.98 -7.44
C TRP A 158 -7.09 -4.95 -6.60
N TYR A 159 -6.54 -6.12 -6.27
CA TYR A 159 -7.15 -6.98 -5.27
C TYR A 159 -7.19 -6.24 -3.91
N PRO A 160 -8.16 -6.51 -3.02
CA PRO A 160 -8.23 -5.81 -1.74
C PRO A 160 -6.99 -6.03 -0.86
N HIS A 161 -6.35 -4.93 -0.46
CA HIS A 161 -5.25 -4.87 0.50
C HIS A 161 -5.08 -3.43 0.99
N LEU A 162 -4.27 -3.22 2.04
CA LEU A 162 -3.78 -1.89 2.40
C LEU A 162 -2.32 -1.77 1.92
N HIS A 163 -2.00 -0.69 1.21
CA HIS A 163 -0.61 -0.33 0.95
C HIS A 163 -0.15 0.76 1.94
N ALA A 164 0.99 0.53 2.58
CA ALA A 164 1.63 1.50 3.47
C ALA A 164 3.07 1.79 3.02
N GLN A 165 3.35 3.04 2.70
CA GLN A 165 4.68 3.47 2.23
C GLN A 165 5.16 4.67 3.03
N PHE A 166 6.41 4.61 3.52
CA PHE A 166 7.05 5.67 4.29
C PHE A 166 8.29 6.18 3.55
N PHE A 167 8.55 7.48 3.61
CA PHE A 167 9.67 8.10 2.90
C PHE A 167 10.08 9.43 3.52
N THR A 168 11.28 9.88 3.20
CA THR A 168 11.81 11.16 3.70
C THR A 168 11.23 12.35 2.93
N LYS A 169 11.38 13.55 3.50
CA LYS A 169 11.09 14.82 2.82
C LYS A 169 11.84 14.93 1.48
N LYS A 170 13.10 14.47 1.42
CA LYS A 170 13.90 14.49 0.18
C LYS A 170 13.25 13.64 -0.92
N PHE A 171 12.61 12.53 -0.58
CA PHE A 171 11.81 11.76 -1.54
C PHE A 171 10.60 12.57 -2.01
N ASP A 172 9.81 13.13 -1.08
CA ASP A 172 8.62 13.91 -1.42
C ASP A 172 8.95 15.10 -2.34
N ASP A 173 10.03 15.83 -2.02
CA ASP A 173 10.52 16.97 -2.79
C ASP A 173 10.95 16.57 -4.21
N ALA A 174 11.51 15.37 -4.41
CA ALA A 174 11.89 14.88 -5.73
C ALA A 174 10.70 14.70 -6.69
N PHE A 175 9.48 14.56 -6.14
CA PHE A 175 8.23 14.52 -6.88
C PHE A 175 7.42 15.82 -6.76
N GLY A 176 8.03 16.90 -6.26
CA GLY A 176 7.39 18.19 -6.09
C GLY A 176 6.26 18.20 -5.04
N GLY A 177 6.28 17.25 -4.12
CA GLY A 177 5.33 17.16 -3.00
C GLY A 177 3.88 16.84 -3.38
N ALA A 178 3.61 16.48 -4.64
CA ALA A 178 2.26 16.21 -5.13
C ALA A 178 2.01 14.70 -5.28
N PHE A 179 0.90 14.22 -4.72
CA PHE A 179 0.51 12.81 -4.80
C PHE A 179 0.34 12.31 -6.24
N SER A 180 -0.12 13.17 -7.15
CA SER A 180 -0.32 12.86 -8.58
C SER A 180 0.96 12.50 -9.34
N LYS A 181 2.13 12.77 -8.77
CA LYS A 181 3.44 12.43 -9.34
C LYS A 181 4.10 11.23 -8.66
N LEU A 182 3.48 10.73 -7.59
CA LEU A 182 3.97 9.60 -6.81
C LEU A 182 3.30 8.30 -7.28
N ASP A 183 4.09 7.24 -7.32
CA ASP A 183 3.61 5.86 -7.45
C ASP A 183 4.27 5.01 -6.33
N GLY A 184 3.67 3.87 -6.03
CA GLY A 184 4.16 2.88 -5.07
C GLY A 184 5.37 2.09 -5.57
N TYR A 185 5.92 2.47 -6.72
CA TYR A 185 6.95 1.75 -7.45
C TYR A 185 8.04 2.67 -8.01
N LEU A 186 9.26 2.15 -8.08
CA LEU A 186 10.37 2.77 -8.81
C LEU A 186 11.14 1.76 -9.67
N PRO A 187 11.93 2.24 -10.65
CA PRO A 187 12.89 1.40 -11.36
C PRO A 187 13.93 0.83 -10.40
N LYS A 188 14.34 -0.41 -10.67
CA LYS A 188 15.44 -1.05 -9.94
C LYS A 188 16.72 -0.23 -10.11
N GLY A 189 17.35 0.13 -9.00
CA GLY A 189 18.55 0.97 -8.97
C GLY A 189 18.31 2.47 -8.87
N SER A 190 17.05 2.92 -8.75
CA SER A 190 16.77 4.33 -8.46
C SER A 190 17.42 4.76 -7.14
N GLU A 191 18.19 5.85 -7.17
CA GLU A 191 18.82 6.44 -5.98
C GLU A 191 17.80 6.91 -4.94
N LEU A 192 16.56 7.21 -5.36
CA LEU A 192 15.46 7.57 -4.47
C LEU A 192 15.01 6.42 -3.56
N ILE A 193 15.31 5.17 -3.90
CA ILE A 193 15.03 4.02 -3.02
C ILE A 193 15.72 4.19 -1.66
N LYS A 194 16.89 4.84 -1.61
CA LYS A 194 17.60 5.15 -0.34
C LYS A 194 16.84 6.11 0.57
N GLN A 195 15.83 6.79 0.04
CA GLN A 195 14.97 7.73 0.77
C GLN A 195 13.64 7.09 1.21
N VAL A 196 13.41 5.83 0.86
CA VAL A 196 12.24 5.07 1.30
C VAL A 196 12.56 4.41 2.64
N ILE A 197 11.60 4.46 3.56
CA ILE A 197 11.74 3.98 4.94
C ILE A 197 10.90 2.72 5.10
N ASN A 198 11.45 1.72 5.81
CA ASN A 198 10.72 0.50 6.09
C ASN A 198 9.48 0.79 6.96
N PRO A 199 8.24 0.52 6.48
CA PRO A 199 7.03 0.80 7.24
C PRO A 199 6.98 0.09 8.61
N LYS A 200 7.71 -1.03 8.79
CA LYS A 200 7.81 -1.72 10.09
C LYS A 200 8.48 -0.90 11.20
N ASN A 201 9.17 0.19 10.86
CA ASN A 201 9.73 1.10 11.86
C ASN A 201 8.62 1.87 12.61
N TYR A 202 7.44 2.03 11.98
CA TYR A 202 6.31 2.79 12.53
C TYR A 202 5.07 1.91 12.76
N ILE A 203 4.87 0.87 11.95
CA ILE A 203 3.74 -0.05 12.06
C ILE A 203 4.18 -1.30 12.83
N LYS A 204 3.67 -1.45 14.06
CA LYS A 204 3.90 -2.61 14.93
C LYS A 204 2.75 -3.64 14.84
#